data_AF-A0A812EX62-F1
#
_entry.id   AF-A0A812EX62-F1
#
_cell.length_a   1.000
_cell.length_b   1.000
_cell.length_c   1.000
_cell.angle_alpha   90.00
_cell.angle_beta   90.00
_cell.angle_gamma   90.00
#
_symmetry.space_group_name_H-M   'P 1'
#
loop_
_entity.id
_entity.type
_entity.pdbx_description
1 polymer ?
#
loop_
_entity_poly.entity_id
_entity_poly.type
_entity_poly.pdbx_seq_one_letter_code
_entity_poly.pdbx_strand_id
1 'polypeptide(L)'
;MLCEEQRYIFLTTGSGFCIYDIQTSKFLVKKSVAHYSKILHLGLVCNGHYLATCSEDGSLRLWGTKPELKSPMSELRSPVTKTPMSHVERFFRVTQSKTPNAIPAMEPDLLGECLGHSGAVQMFLDFGNDGLVTCSVDGMMIAWKNHEYEEMKRCTQILQLQQTDQFIT
;
A
#
# COMPACT_ATOMS: atom_id res chain seq x y z
N MET A 1 -3.76 10.65 -13.33
CA MET A 1 -4.62 9.44 -13.44
C MET A 1 -5.68 9.51 -12.34
N LEU A 2 -6.90 9.01 -12.58
CA LEU A 2 -7.99 8.97 -11.60
C LEU A 2 -8.39 7.51 -11.38
N CYS A 3 -8.38 7.05 -10.13
CA CYS A 3 -8.93 5.75 -9.75
C CYS A 3 -10.19 6.02 -8.92
N GLU A 4 -11.32 5.47 -9.34
CA GLU A 4 -12.63 5.65 -8.71
C GLU A 4 -13.07 4.35 -8.06
N GLU A 5 -13.16 4.36 -6.73
CA GLU A 5 -13.73 3.28 -5.94
C GLU A 5 -15.03 3.81 -5.31
N GLN A 6 -16.12 3.96 -6.11
CA GLN A 6 -17.53 4.36 -5.85
C GLN A 6 -17.83 5.56 -4.90
N ARG A 7 -17.00 5.82 -3.91
CA ARG A 7 -17.05 6.85 -2.87
C ARG A 7 -15.76 7.67 -2.79
N TYR A 8 -14.61 7.10 -3.18
CA TYR A 8 -13.31 7.74 -3.03
C TYR A 8 -12.66 8.01 -4.37
N ILE A 9 -12.06 9.20 -4.50
CA ILE A 9 -11.29 9.62 -5.67
C ILE A 9 -9.83 9.77 -5.29
N PHE A 10 -8.98 9.06 -6.03
CA PHE A 10 -7.52 9.18 -5.95
C PHE A 10 -7.04 10.15 -7.02
N LEU A 11 -6.33 11.19 -6.61
CA LEU A 11 -5.88 12.26 -7.49
C LEU A 11 -4.37 12.46 -7.36
N THR A 12 -3.70 12.62 -8.49
CA THR A 12 -2.31 13.07 -8.56
C THR A 12 -2.24 14.54 -8.99
N THR A 13 -1.38 15.31 -8.34
CA THR A 13 -1.19 16.76 -8.60
C THR A 13 0.30 17.05 -8.75
N GLY A 14 0.83 16.87 -9.97
CA GLY A 14 2.27 16.99 -10.21
C GLY A 14 3.04 15.93 -9.42
N SER A 15 3.90 16.37 -8.49
CA SER A 15 4.67 15.50 -7.59
C SER A 15 3.94 15.11 -6.30
N GLY A 16 2.70 15.58 -6.10
CA GLY A 16 1.86 15.27 -4.96
C GLY A 16 0.65 14.42 -5.31
N PHE A 17 -0.07 13.97 -4.29
CA PHE A 17 -1.35 13.28 -4.43
C PHE A 17 -2.34 13.64 -3.31
N CYS A 18 -3.61 13.35 -3.53
CA CYS A 18 -4.64 13.43 -2.51
C CYS A 18 -5.73 12.37 -2.70
N ILE A 19 -6.43 12.07 -1.61
CA ILE A 19 -7.60 11.19 -1.60
C ILE A 19 -8.79 12.02 -1.12
N TYR A 20 -9.86 12.00 -1.90
CA TYR A 20 -11.08 12.76 -1.65
C TYR A 20 -12.26 11.82 -1.42
N ASP A 21 -13.03 12.05 -0.36
CA ASP A 21 -14.30 11.35 -0.12
C ASP A 21 -15.44 12.18 -0.71
N ILE A 22 -16.11 11.61 -1.71
CA ILE A 22 -17.22 12.23 -2.44
C ILE A 22 -18.40 12.49 -1.48
N GLN A 23 -18.71 11.52 -0.60
CA GLN A 23 -19.88 11.60 0.27
C GLN A 23 -19.74 12.69 1.32
N THR A 24 -18.56 12.80 1.94
CA THR A 24 -18.30 13.83 2.95
C THR A 24 -17.78 15.13 2.36
N SER A 25 -17.48 15.13 1.06
CA SER A 25 -16.91 16.25 0.31
C SER A 25 -15.61 16.80 0.93
N LYS A 26 -14.77 15.90 1.47
CA LYS A 26 -13.54 16.25 2.21
C LYS A 26 -12.32 15.54 1.65
N PHE A 27 -11.18 16.23 1.70
CA PHE A 27 -9.88 15.59 1.53
C PHE A 27 -9.57 14.76 2.77
N LEU A 28 -9.38 13.46 2.57
CA LEU A 28 -8.98 12.54 3.63
C LEU A 28 -7.45 12.48 3.76
N VAL A 29 -6.76 12.49 2.62
CA VAL A 29 -5.30 12.43 2.55
C VAL A 29 -4.79 13.50 1.61
N LYS A 30 -3.69 14.15 1.97
CA LYS A 30 -2.99 15.07 1.08
C LYS A 30 -1.50 15.01 1.32
N LYS A 31 -0.73 14.76 0.26
CA LYS A 31 0.73 14.87 0.23
C LYS A 31 1.12 15.81 -0.91
N SER A 32 1.61 17.00 -0.59
CA SER A 32 1.93 18.02 -1.59
C SER A 32 3.21 17.70 -2.37
N VAL A 33 4.20 17.11 -1.70
CA VAL A 33 5.49 16.70 -2.29
C VAL A 33 5.73 15.25 -1.91
N ALA A 34 5.25 14.34 -2.76
CA ALA A 34 5.41 12.90 -2.59
C ALA A 34 6.61 12.36 -3.38
N HIS A 35 6.97 13.00 -4.49
CA HIS A 35 8.03 12.59 -5.40
C HIS A 35 8.92 13.77 -5.83
N TYR A 36 10.05 13.48 -6.48
CA TYR A 36 10.92 14.50 -7.05
C TYR A 36 10.50 14.91 -8.47
N SER A 37 9.62 14.13 -9.11
CA SER A 37 8.97 14.46 -10.38
C SER A 37 7.48 14.08 -10.35
N LYS A 38 6.81 14.12 -11.50
CA LYS A 38 5.37 13.85 -11.62
C LYS A 38 5.04 12.42 -11.26
N ILE A 39 3.93 12.25 -10.54
CA ILE A 39 3.32 10.95 -10.29
C ILE A 39 2.53 10.53 -11.52
N LEU A 40 2.90 9.38 -12.08
CA LEU A 40 2.29 8.79 -13.27
C LEU A 40 1.17 7.81 -12.91
N HIS A 41 1.33 7.06 -11.83
CA HIS A 41 0.35 6.08 -11.37
C HIS A 41 0.18 6.10 -9.85
N LEU A 42 -1.02 5.79 -9.38
CA LEU A 42 -1.42 5.77 -7.97
C LEU A 42 -2.46 4.67 -7.76
N GLY A 43 -2.34 3.92 -6.67
CA GLY A 43 -3.30 2.88 -6.33
C GLY A 43 -3.05 2.28 -4.96
N LEU A 44 -4.05 1.59 -4.43
CA LEU A 44 -3.91 0.78 -3.22
C LEU A 44 -3.26 -0.56 -3.55
N VAL A 45 -2.37 -1.00 -2.68
CA VAL A 45 -1.59 -2.24 -2.86
C VAL A 45 -1.60 -3.09 -1.60
N CYS A 46 -1.18 -4.36 -1.76
CA CYS A 46 -1.15 -5.34 -0.69
C CYS A 46 -2.53 -5.42 -0.01
N ASN A 47 -3.58 -5.63 -0.79
CA ASN A 47 -4.97 -5.67 -0.30
C ASN A 47 -5.42 -4.37 0.39
N GLY A 48 -4.90 -3.20 0.00
CA GLY A 48 -5.29 -1.93 0.61
C GLY A 48 -4.64 -1.63 1.96
N HIS A 49 -3.54 -2.33 2.30
CA HIS A 49 -2.73 -1.95 3.46
C HIS A 49 -1.86 -0.73 3.20
N TYR A 50 -1.45 -0.52 1.95
CA TYR A 50 -0.59 0.60 1.56
C TYR A 50 -1.14 1.31 0.34
N LEU A 51 -0.67 2.54 0.16
CA LEU A 51 -0.87 3.31 -1.06
C LEU A 51 0.46 3.35 -1.81
N ALA A 52 0.47 3.02 -3.10
CA ALA A 52 1.65 3.07 -3.94
C ALA A 52 1.55 4.21 -4.97
N THR A 53 2.65 4.90 -5.20
CA THR A 53 2.81 5.91 -6.25
C THR A 53 4.01 5.57 -7.14
N CYS A 54 3.87 5.69 -8.46
CA CYS A 54 4.97 5.63 -9.42
C CYS A 54 5.23 6.99 -10.06
N SER A 55 6.48 7.29 -10.36
CA SER A 55 6.90 8.63 -10.79
C SER A 55 7.88 8.62 -11.96
N GLU A 56 7.92 9.77 -12.65
CA GLU A 56 8.95 10.09 -13.64
C GLU A 56 10.37 10.12 -13.05
N ASP A 57 10.52 10.21 -11.72
CA ASP A 57 11.82 10.16 -11.03
C ASP A 57 12.44 8.75 -10.93
N GLY A 58 11.77 7.73 -11.49
CA GLY A 58 12.25 6.36 -11.52
C GLY A 58 12.00 5.56 -10.24
N SER A 59 11.23 6.10 -9.30
CA SER A 59 10.86 5.41 -8.06
C SER A 59 9.39 4.97 -8.02
N LEU A 60 9.15 3.86 -7.34
CA LEU A 60 7.87 3.58 -6.70
C LEU A 60 7.99 3.86 -5.20
N ARG A 61 7.02 4.55 -4.61
CA ARG A 61 6.99 4.86 -3.17
C ARG A 61 5.74 4.26 -2.53
N LEU A 62 5.92 3.72 -1.32
CA LEU A 62 4.85 3.17 -0.49
C LEU A 62 4.53 4.11 0.66
N TRP A 63 3.24 4.38 0.82
CA TRP A 63 2.71 5.31 1.81
C TRP A 63 1.73 4.62 2.74
N GLY A 64 1.69 5.11 3.97
CA GLY A 64 0.70 4.73 4.95
C GLY A 64 0.86 5.58 6.19
N THR A 65 0.41 5.06 7.32
CA THR A 65 0.70 5.63 8.63
C THR A 65 1.63 4.71 9.37
N LYS A 66 2.65 5.27 10.00
CA LYS A 66 3.40 4.49 10.99
C LYS A 66 2.40 4.05 12.06
N PRO A 67 2.37 2.76 12.45
CA PRO A 67 1.64 2.40 13.64
C PRO A 67 2.21 3.28 14.75
N GLU A 68 1.37 4.11 15.37
CA GLU A 68 1.74 4.64 16.68
C GLU A 68 2.17 3.43 17.49
N LEU A 69 3.33 3.50 18.15
CA LEU A 69 3.82 2.50 19.10
C LEU A 69 2.80 2.35 20.24
N LYS A 70 1.65 1.75 19.96
CA LYS A 70 0.66 1.34 20.92
C LYS A 70 0.97 -0.11 21.18
N SER A 71 1.16 -0.39 22.46
CA SER A 71 1.48 -1.71 22.98
C SER A 71 0.60 -2.80 22.34
N PRO A 72 1.10 -4.05 22.25
CA PRO A 72 0.44 -5.19 21.58
C PRO A 72 -1.00 -5.50 22.06
N MET A 73 -1.49 -4.80 23.08
CA MET A 73 -2.68 -5.13 23.84
C MET A 73 -3.93 -4.34 23.39
N SER A 74 -3.82 -3.45 22.40
CA SER A 74 -4.96 -2.62 21.94
C SER A 74 -5.69 -3.15 20.69
N GLU A 75 -5.10 -4.10 19.94
CA GLU A 75 -5.76 -4.71 18.77
C GLU A 75 -6.87 -5.71 19.13
N LEU A 76 -6.88 -6.24 20.37
CA LEU A 76 -7.81 -7.27 20.83
C LEU A 76 -9.24 -6.76 21.17
N ARG A 77 -9.56 -5.47 20.99
CA ARG A 77 -10.81 -4.87 21.51
C ARG A 77 -11.68 -4.11 20.51
N SER A 78 -11.50 -4.31 19.20
CA SER A 78 -12.48 -3.79 18.24
C SER A 78 -13.56 -4.83 17.96
N PRO A 79 -14.87 -4.48 18.05
CA PRO A 79 -15.93 -5.40 17.66
C PRO A 79 -15.74 -5.77 16.19
N VAL A 80 -15.60 -7.05 15.90
CA VAL A 80 -15.53 -7.56 14.53
C VAL A 80 -16.89 -7.30 13.88
N THR A 81 -17.01 -6.19 13.15
CA THR A 81 -18.13 -5.96 12.25
C THR A 81 -18.06 -7.00 11.14
N LYS A 82 -19.11 -7.82 11.01
CA LYS A 82 -19.18 -8.97 10.08
C LYS A 82 -19.28 -8.58 8.58
N THR A 83 -19.05 -7.32 8.24
CA THR A 83 -19.14 -6.81 6.87
C THR A 83 -17.77 -6.83 6.21
N PRO A 84 -17.62 -7.39 4.99
CA PRO A 84 -16.36 -7.31 4.26
C PRO A 84 -16.01 -5.83 4.01
N MET A 85 -14.84 -5.42 4.49
CA MET A 85 -14.35 -4.05 4.43
C MET A 85 -13.66 -3.80 3.09
N SER A 86 -13.89 -2.61 2.50
CA SER A 86 -13.23 -2.21 1.26
C SER A 86 -11.71 -1.98 1.46
N HIS A 87 -10.93 -2.04 0.38
CA HIS A 87 -9.48 -1.76 0.44
C HIS A 87 -9.20 -0.34 0.95
N VAL A 88 -10.04 0.62 0.58
CA VAL A 88 -9.90 2.02 1.00
C VAL A 88 -10.19 2.18 2.49
N GLU A 89 -11.26 1.57 3.01
CA GLU A 89 -11.55 1.58 4.43
C GLU A 89 -10.45 0.89 5.25
N ARG A 90 -9.84 -0.17 4.70
CA ARG A 90 -8.71 -0.86 5.33
C ARG A 90 -7.51 0.06 5.45
N PHE A 91 -7.16 0.78 4.38
CA PHE A 91 -6.10 1.80 4.40
C PHE A 91 -6.38 2.83 5.50
N PHE A 92 -7.60 3.37 5.55
CA PHE A 92 -7.98 4.37 6.56
C PHE A 92 -8.08 3.84 7.98
N ARG A 93 -8.28 2.53 8.20
CA ARG A 93 -8.33 1.95 9.55
C ARG A 93 -6.95 1.88 10.20
N VAL A 94 -5.91 1.68 9.40
CA VAL A 94 -4.50 1.81 9.86
C VAL A 94 -4.21 3.26 10.24
N THR A 95 -4.95 4.21 9.64
CA THR A 95 -4.66 5.64 9.75
C THR A 95 -5.51 6.41 10.76
N GLN A 96 -6.57 5.85 11.34
CA GLN A 96 -7.43 6.60 12.25
C GLN A 96 -7.00 6.52 13.73
N SER A 97 -6.42 7.62 14.22
CA SER A 97 -6.43 7.99 15.64
C SER A 97 -7.80 8.60 15.99
N LYS A 98 -8.43 8.09 17.06
CA LYS A 98 -9.74 8.52 17.56
C LYS A 98 -9.69 9.94 18.14
N THR A 99 -9.94 10.98 17.34
CA THR A 99 -10.43 12.27 17.89
C THR A 99 -11.46 12.93 16.95
N PRO A 100 -12.65 13.31 17.45
CA PRO A 100 -13.77 13.80 16.63
C PRO A 100 -13.79 15.33 16.51
N ASN A 101 -12.71 15.96 16.09
CA ASN A 101 -12.71 17.41 15.84
C ASN A 101 -12.03 17.75 14.53
N ALA A 102 -12.70 18.53 13.68
CA ALA A 102 -12.32 19.02 12.35
C ALA A 102 -10.82 18.88 12.02
N ILE A 103 -10.41 17.67 11.62
CA ILE A 103 -9.00 17.40 11.35
C ILE A 103 -8.70 17.88 9.92
N PRO A 104 -7.63 18.65 9.68
CA PRO A 104 -7.09 18.81 8.35
C PRO A 104 -6.80 17.44 7.71
N ALA A 105 -6.81 17.38 6.37
CA ALA A 105 -6.50 16.14 5.64
C ALA A 105 -5.21 15.51 6.18
N MET A 106 -5.22 14.19 6.40
CA MET A 106 -4.05 13.48 6.88
C MET A 106 -2.88 13.61 5.90
N GLU A 107 -1.68 13.82 6.43
CA GLU A 107 -0.45 13.67 5.67
C GLU A 107 0.15 12.27 5.91
N PRO A 108 0.31 11.43 4.88
CA PRO A 108 0.84 10.08 5.04
C PRO A 108 2.37 10.09 5.15
N ASP A 109 2.89 9.08 5.85
CA ASP A 109 4.32 8.81 5.96
C ASP A 109 4.83 7.99 4.78
N LEU A 110 6.05 8.28 4.33
CA LEU A 110 6.80 7.41 3.43
C LEU A 110 7.27 6.19 4.22
N LEU A 111 6.77 5.00 3.85
CA LEU A 111 7.13 3.74 4.51
C LEU A 111 8.33 3.06 3.83
N GLY A 112 8.47 3.25 2.53
CA GLY A 112 9.57 2.66 1.77
C GLY A 112 9.61 3.11 0.32
N GLU A 113 10.75 2.87 -0.31
CA GLU A 113 11.03 3.19 -1.70
C GLU A 113 11.51 1.93 -2.44
N CYS A 114 10.95 1.71 -3.63
CA CYS A 114 11.37 0.70 -4.57
C CYS A 114 12.21 1.38 -5.65
N LEU A 115 13.53 1.30 -5.47
CA LEU A 115 14.54 1.92 -6.35
C LEU A 115 15.22 0.84 -7.18
N GLY A 116 15.25 1.03 -8.50
CA GLY A 116 15.86 0.06 -9.42
C GLY A 116 15.70 0.40 -10.90
N HIS A 117 14.70 1.21 -11.25
CA HIS A 117 14.52 1.71 -12.60
C HIS A 117 15.46 2.88 -12.90
N SER A 118 15.94 2.95 -14.14
CA SER A 118 16.77 4.07 -14.66
C SER A 118 15.95 5.10 -15.44
N GLY A 119 14.66 4.85 -15.61
CA GLY A 119 13.70 5.74 -16.26
C GLY A 119 12.38 5.82 -15.51
N ALA A 120 11.47 6.64 -16.03
CA ALA A 120 10.13 6.86 -15.50
C ALA A 120 9.34 5.54 -15.31
N VAL A 121 8.85 5.32 -14.08
CA VAL A 121 7.99 4.18 -13.78
C VAL A 121 6.57 4.52 -14.20
N GLN A 122 6.09 3.87 -15.25
CA GLN A 122 4.83 4.21 -15.92
C GLN A 122 3.61 3.68 -15.15
N MET A 123 3.70 2.45 -14.66
CA MET A 123 2.63 1.79 -13.92
C MET A 123 3.18 0.66 -13.04
N PHE A 124 2.30 0.11 -12.22
CA PHE A 124 2.54 -1.07 -11.41
C PHE A 124 1.31 -1.98 -11.40
N LEU A 125 1.52 -3.24 -11.06
CA LEU A 125 0.47 -4.24 -10.86
C LEU A 125 0.65 -4.86 -9.46
N ASP A 126 -0.45 -4.95 -8.72
CA ASP A 126 -0.50 -5.57 -7.39
C ASP A 126 -0.95 -7.03 -7.48
N PHE A 127 -0.17 -7.92 -6.87
CA PHE A 127 -0.48 -9.34 -6.70
C PHE A 127 -0.74 -9.68 -5.22
N GLY A 128 -1.13 -8.68 -4.42
CA GLY A 128 -1.50 -8.85 -3.03
C GLY A 128 -0.31 -9.26 -2.18
N ASN A 129 -0.36 -10.47 -1.63
CA ASN A 129 0.72 -10.99 -0.77
C ASN A 129 1.93 -11.51 -1.57
N ASP A 130 1.76 -11.76 -2.87
CA ASP A 130 2.84 -12.29 -3.71
C ASP A 130 3.80 -11.21 -4.22
N GLY A 131 3.41 -9.93 -4.07
CA GLY A 131 4.26 -8.78 -4.35
C GLY A 131 3.69 -7.82 -5.38
N LEU A 132 4.55 -6.95 -5.88
CA LEU A 132 4.23 -5.88 -6.83
C LEU A 132 5.13 -6.01 -8.05
N VAL A 133 4.63 -5.63 -9.22
CA VAL A 133 5.44 -5.53 -10.43
C VAL A 133 5.37 -4.12 -10.97
N THR A 134 6.51 -3.47 -11.20
CA THR A 134 6.59 -2.17 -11.86
C THR A 134 7.05 -2.33 -13.31
N CYS A 135 6.61 -1.43 -14.20
CA CYS A 135 7.18 -1.30 -15.53
C CYS A 135 7.59 0.15 -15.82
N SER A 136 8.65 0.30 -16.60
CA SER A 136 9.32 1.57 -16.83
C SER A 136 9.65 1.77 -18.31
N VAL A 137 9.85 3.03 -18.68
CA VAL A 137 10.33 3.42 -20.02
C VAL A 137 11.76 2.95 -20.31
N ASP A 138 12.50 2.51 -19.29
CA ASP A 138 13.83 1.89 -19.45
C ASP A 138 13.78 0.48 -20.09
N GLY A 139 12.57 -0.03 -20.37
CA GLY A 139 12.36 -1.34 -20.99
C GLY A 139 12.40 -2.50 -20.00
N MET A 140 12.49 -2.24 -18.70
CA MET A 140 12.52 -3.26 -17.66
C MET A 140 11.18 -3.36 -16.94
N MET A 141 10.91 -4.57 -16.45
CA MET A 141 9.90 -4.85 -15.44
C MET A 141 10.59 -5.40 -14.20
N ILE A 142 10.28 -4.84 -13.03
CA ILE A 142 10.87 -5.28 -11.76
C ILE A 142 9.78 -5.84 -10.87
N ALA A 143 10.01 -7.06 -10.36
CA ALA A 143 9.15 -7.68 -9.36
C ALA A 143 9.70 -7.42 -7.95
N TRP A 144 8.85 -6.87 -7.09
CA TRP A 144 9.13 -6.51 -5.71
C TRP A 144 8.44 -7.51 -4.79
N LYS A 145 9.22 -8.19 -3.96
CA LYS A 145 8.73 -9.21 -3.03
C LYS A 145 9.17 -8.91 -1.61
N ASN A 146 8.33 -9.30 -0.64
CA ASN A 146 8.70 -9.27 0.76
C ASN A 146 9.62 -10.48 1.06
N HIS A 147 10.87 -10.19 1.42
CA HIS A 147 11.86 -11.21 1.75
C HIS A 147 11.39 -12.15 2.86
N GLU A 148 10.88 -11.62 3.96
CA GLU A 148 10.44 -12.41 5.13
C GLU A 148 9.30 -13.35 4.76
N TYR A 149 8.37 -12.87 3.93
CA TYR A 149 7.22 -13.67 3.49
C TYR A 149 7.64 -14.82 2.56
N GLU A 150 8.53 -14.54 1.61
CA GLU A 150 9.05 -15.57 0.70
C GLU A 150 9.96 -16.57 1.43
N GLU A 151 10.72 -16.11 2.43
CA GLU A 151 11.46 -17.00 3.32
C GLU A 151 10.53 -17.92 4.10
N MET A 152 9.48 -17.37 4.73
CA MET A 152 8.49 -18.16 5.46
C MET A 152 7.84 -19.23 4.56
N LYS A 153 7.42 -18.87 3.33
CA LYS A 153 6.87 -19.83 2.36
C LYS A 153 7.83 -20.98 2.09
N ARG A 154 9.10 -20.67 1.81
CA ARG A 154 10.13 -21.69 1.55
C ARG A 154 10.32 -22.61 2.76
N CYS A 155 10.42 -22.04 3.96
CA CYS A 155 10.56 -22.81 5.20
C CYS A 155 9.35 -23.72 5.46
N THR A 156 8.12 -23.21 5.31
CA THR A 156 6.90 -24.02 5.47
C THR A 156 6.84 -25.17 4.47
N GLN A 157 7.20 -24.92 3.21
CA GLN A 157 7.20 -25.95 2.18
C GLN A 157 8.20 -27.07 2.48
N ILE A 158 9.41 -26.73 2.96
CA ILE A 158 10.41 -27.73 3.35
C ILE A 158 9.91 -28.61 4.52
N LEU A 159 9.29 -28.00 5.53
CA LEU A 159 8.73 -28.75 6.66
C LEU A 159 7.62 -29.71 6.25
N GLN A 160 6.77 -29.32 5.29
CA GLN A 160 5.72 -30.19 4.75
C GLN A 160 6.30 -31.42 4.03
N LEU A 161 7.35 -31.22 3.23
CA LEU A 161 8.02 -32.30 2.51
C LEU A 161 8.66 -33.31 3.48
N GLN A 162 9.31 -32.82 4.54
CA GLN A 162 9.92 -33.68 5.56
C GLN A 162 8.88 -34.52 6.31
N GLN A 163 7.69 -33.96 6.56
CA GLN A 163 6.61 -34.70 7.20
C GLN A 163 6.06 -35.80 6.29
N THR A 164 5.88 -35.54 4.98
CA THR A 164 5.39 -36.55 4.03
C THR A 164 6.36 -37.73 3.86
N ASP A 165 7.67 -37.50 3.89
CA ASP A 165 8.66 -38.58 3.78
C ASP A 165 8.66 -39.52 5.00
N GLN A 166 8.27 -39.03 6.18
CA GLN A 166 8.16 -39.84 7.39
C GLN A 166 6.97 -40.81 7.40
N PHE A 167 5.98 -40.63 6.51
CA PHE A 167 4.82 -41.54 6.40
C PHE A 167 4.94 -42.57 5.28
N ILE A 168 6.03 -42.54 4.50
CA ILE A 168 6.28 -43.45 3.37
C ILE A 168 7.35 -44.50 3.71
N THR A 169 7.92 -44.44 4.92
CA THR A 169 8.89 -45.43 5.45
C THR A 169 8.25 -46.25 6.56
#